data_AF-A0A7C7MSJ5-F1
#
_entry.id   AF-A0A7C7MSJ5-F1
#
_cell.length_a   1.000
_cell.length_b   1.000
_cell.length_c   1.000
_cell.angle_alpha   90.00
_cell.angle_beta   90.00
_cell.angle_gamma   90.00
#
_symmetry.space_group_name_H-M   'P 1'
#
loop_
_entity.id
_entity.type
_entity.pdbx_description
1 polymer ?
#
loop_
_entity_poly.entity_id
_entity_poly.type
_entity_poly.pdbx_seq_one_letter_code
_entity_poly.pdbx_strand_id
1 'polypeptide(L)' 'MGMDFQESFNFSEIAKGFNINSYKINDPAQIQPILKKCLNSGKPNLIDIQIDGSV' A
#
# COMPACT_ATOMS: atom_id res chain seq x y z
N MET A 1 26.79 8.71 3.35
CA MET A 1 25.90 9.30 2.32
C MET A 1 24.69 8.38 2.27
N GLY A 2 23.56 8.82 2.81
CA GLY A 2 22.33 8.02 2.77
C GLY A 2 21.79 8.00 1.33
N MET A 3 21.28 6.85 0.88
CA MET A 3 20.52 6.81 -0.37
C MET A 3 19.27 7.68 -0.18
N ASP A 4 19.18 8.75 -0.95
CA ASP A 4 17.93 9.48 -1.12
C ASP A 4 17.02 8.57 -1.95
N PHE A 5 16.10 7.85 -1.29
CA PHE A 5 15.12 6.99 -1.96
C PHE A 5 14.08 7.89 -2.63
N GLN A 6 14.47 8.49 -3.76
CA GLN A 6 13.54 9.27 -4.60
C GLN A 6 12.37 8.41 -5.09
N GLU A 7 12.57 7.10 -5.20
CA GLU A 7 11.50 6.16 -5.54
C GLU A 7 10.87 5.55 -4.29
N SER A 8 9.60 5.85 -4.07
CA SER A 8 8.77 5.09 -3.12
C SER A 8 8.74 3.63 -3.57
N PHE A 9 9.23 2.70 -2.75
CA PHE A 9 9.08 1.28 -3.02
C PHE A 9 7.60 0.95 -3.21
N ASN A 10 7.26 0.33 -4.35
CA ASN A 10 5.89 -0.08 -4.65
C ASN A 10 5.67 -1.51 -4.18
N PHE A 11 5.39 -1.66 -2.87
CA PHE A 11 5.11 -2.97 -2.28
C PHE A 11 3.83 -3.59 -2.84
N SER A 12 2.91 -2.75 -3.33
CA SER A 12 1.68 -3.20 -3.99
C SER A 12 1.97 -4.01 -5.26
N GLU A 13 2.88 -3.57 -6.14
CA GLU A 13 3.25 -4.35 -7.34
C GLU A 13 3.98 -5.65 -6.99
N ILE A 14 4.86 -5.62 -5.99
CA ILE A 14 5.56 -6.82 -5.51
C ILE A 14 4.54 -7.86 -5.02
N ALA A 15 3.56 -7.45 -4.22
CA ALA A 15 2.54 -8.32 -3.64
C ALA A 15 1.68 -9.05 -4.69
N LYS A 16 1.45 -8.45 -5.87
CA LYS A 16 0.73 -9.11 -6.96
C LYS A 16 1.45 -10.37 -7.44
N GLY A 17 2.78 -10.37 -7.44
CA GLY A 17 3.60 -11.54 -7.79
C GLY A 17 3.44 -12.72 -6.81
N PHE A 18 2.97 -12.45 -5.59
CA PHE A 18 2.68 -13.45 -4.55
C PHE A 18 1.21 -13.86 -4.50
N ASN A 19 0.39 -13.46 -5.48
CA ASN A 19 -1.06 -13.66 -5.48
C ASN A 19 -1.75 -13.08 -4.23
N ILE A 20 -1.20 -11.97 -3.71
CA ILE A 20 -1.77 -11.19 -2.60
C ILE A 20 -2.54 -10.02 -3.22
N ASN A 21 -3.77 -9.79 -2.74
CA ASN A 21 -4.51 -8.59 -3.13
C ASN A 21 -3.76 -7.36 -2.60
N SER A 22 -3.49 -6.38 -3.43
CA SER A 22 -2.71 -5.22 -3.01
C SER A 22 -3.32 -3.88 -3.43
N TYR A 23 -3.15 -2.89 -2.57
CA TYR A 23 -3.71 -1.56 -2.74
C TYR A 23 -2.68 -0.51 -2.35
N LYS A 24 -2.38 0.43 -3.25
CA LYS A 24 -1.58 1.62 -2.92
C LYS A 24 -2.52 2.76 -2.55
N ILE A 25 -2.26 3.42 -1.43
CA ILE A 25 -3.05 4.53 -0.90
C ILE A 25 -2.16 5.76 -0.78
N ASN A 26 -2.55 6.81 -1.50
CA ASN A 26 -1.92 8.15 -1.41
C ASN A 26 -2.90 9.21 -0.89
N ASP A 27 -4.17 8.85 -0.71
CA ASP A 27 -5.24 9.70 -0.17
C ASP A 27 -5.82 9.03 1.09
N PRO A 28 -5.73 9.67 2.27
CA PRO A 28 -6.29 9.14 3.51
C PRO A 28 -7.79 8.76 3.42
N ALA A 29 -8.57 9.43 2.56
CA ALA A 29 -9.99 9.12 2.38
C ALA A 29 -10.23 7.70 1.82
N GLN A 30 -9.23 7.10 1.19
CA GLN A 30 -9.31 5.75 0.62
C GLN A 30 -9.07 4.63 1.65
N ILE A 31 -8.52 4.95 2.83
CA ILE A 31 -8.18 3.95 3.86
C ILE A 31 -9.41 3.14 4.28
N GLN A 32 -10.49 3.82 4.68
CA GLN A 32 -11.70 3.15 5.17
C GLN A 32 -12.37 2.23 4.11
N PRO A 33 -12.64 2.68 2.86
CA PRO A 33 -13.26 1.81 1.87
C PRO A 33 -12.36 0.63 1.46
N ILE A 34 -11.04 0.83 1.37
CA ILE A 34 -10.10 -0.26 1.02
C ILE A 34 -10.01 -1.28 2.17
N LEU A 35 -9.92 -0.81 3.41
CA LEU A 35 -9.88 -1.70 4.57
C LEU A 35 -11.13 -2.58 4.64
N LYS A 36 -12.33 -2.03 4.39
CA LYS A 36 -13.58 -2.80 4.29
C LYS A 36 -13.52 -3.87 3.20
N LYS A 37 -12.97 -3.56 2.02
CA LYS A 37 -12.78 -4.54 0.94
C LYS A 37 -11.84 -5.67 1.36
N CYS A 38 -10.71 -5.34 1.99
CA CYS A 38 -9.74 -6.32 2.47
C CYS A 38 -10.35 -7.28 3.49
N LEU A 39 -11.09 -6.76 4.48
CA LEU A 39 -11.74 -7.57 5.51
C LEU A 39 -12.79 -8.52 4.91
N ASN A 40 -13.48 -8.10 3.85
CA ASN A 40 -14.50 -8.91 3.18
C ASN A 40 -13.94 -9.85 2.10
N SER A 41 -12.64 -9.79 1.78
CA SER A 41 -12.09 -10.51 0.61
C SER A 41 -11.82 -11.99 0.85
N GLY A 42 -11.72 -12.43 2.10
CA GLY A 42 -11.34 -13.80 2.46
C GLY A 42 -9.95 -14.23 1.96
N LYS A 43 -9.12 -13.27 1.53
CA LYS A 43 -7.78 -13.48 0.96
C LYS A 43 -6.74 -12.70 1.76
N PRO A 44 -5.45 -13.06 1.69
CA PRO A 44 -4.37 -12.17 2.13
C PRO A 44 -4.43 -10.84 1.36
N ASN A 45 -4.29 -9.72 2.08
CA ASN A 45 -4.25 -8.40 1.47
C ASN A 45 -3.04 -7.60 1.99
N LEU A 46 -2.44 -6.77 1.14
CA LEU A 46 -1.42 -5.78 1.46
C LEU A 46 -1.98 -4.38 1.17
N ILE A 47 -1.85 -3.47 2.14
CA ILE A 47 -2.20 -2.06 1.97
C ILE A 47 -0.91 -1.25 2.10
N ASP A 48 -0.47 -0.68 0.98
CA ASP A 48 0.74 0.13 0.83
C ASP A 48 0.37 1.61 0.95
N ILE A 49 0.61 2.21 2.13
CA ILE A 49 0.22 3.60 2.42
C ILE A 49 1.45 4.49 2.31
N GLN A 50 1.40 5.46 1.41
CA GLN A 50 2.44 6.48 1.31
C GLN A 50 2.15 7.60 2.32
N ILE A 51 3.13 7.89 3.18
CA ILE A 51 3.06 8.93 4.20
C ILE A 51 4.04 10.04 3.81
N ASP A 52 3.57 11.28 3.79
CA ASP A 52 4.42 12.45 3.65
C ASP A 52 5.26 12.62 4.92
N GLY A 53 6.58 12.61 4.76
CA GLY A 53 7.56 12.73 5.86
C GLY A 53 8.04 14.16 6.10
N SER A 54 7.44 15.16 5.45
CA SER A 54 7.72 16.57 5.75
C SER A 54 7.34 16.90 7.20
N VAL A 55 8.22 17.69 7.85
CA VAL A 55 8.12 18.14 9.25
C VAL A 55 7.86 19.62 9.33
#